data_AF-A0A1Z8A163-F1
#
_entry.id   AF-A0A1Z8A163-F1
#
_cell.length_a   1.000
_cell.length_b   1.000
_cell.length_c   1.000
_cell.angle_alpha   90.00
_cell.angle_beta   90.00
_cell.angle_gamma   90.00
#
_symmetry.space_group_name_H-M   'P 1'
#
loop_
_entity.id
_entity.type
_entity.pdbx_description
1 polymer ?
#
loop_
_entity_poly.entity_id
_entity_poly.type
_entity_poly.pdbx_seq_one_letter_code
_entity_poly.pdbx_strand_id
1 'polypeptide(L)'
;MKGDKLNLLQMDSGDILIQQEMGGFTHGMIATGQFVVSHRSNAGSNVTHAGIYDGVGGILEASGKGGLQDAKLVTKAKDSKYQVFRLKNNSLLADKAMDWAQKLLAHRSESSKFGGYGKGKALKGMFTISARGSGAKKAVEKLIDDPYTDRAFYCSNFVVECYELAADSHGYGPLIDVDYRKVTPKVLQANLRSSSSWEYVGNYYVA
;
A
#
# COMPACT_ATOMS: atom_id res chain seq x y z
N MET A 1 -0.71 10.78 -18.67
CA MET A 1 -1.60 11.64 -17.88
C MET A 1 -0.76 12.60 -17.05
N LYS A 2 -0.85 13.92 -17.29
CA LYS A 2 -0.46 14.91 -16.29
C LYS A 2 -1.65 14.99 -15.33
N GLY A 3 -1.53 14.38 -14.15
CA GLY A 3 -2.53 14.56 -13.09
C GLY A 3 -2.27 15.86 -12.35
N ASP A 4 -3.32 16.46 -11.82
CA ASP A 4 -3.25 17.71 -11.07
C ASP A 4 -2.28 17.59 -9.91
N LYS A 5 -1.56 18.69 -9.63
CA LYS A 5 -0.68 18.76 -8.46
C LYS A 5 -1.55 18.96 -7.23
N LEU A 6 -1.49 18.02 -6.30
CA LEU A 6 -2.20 18.08 -5.02
C LEU A 6 -1.34 18.73 -3.95
N ASN A 7 -2.02 19.44 -3.04
CA ASN A 7 -1.51 19.77 -1.72
C ASN A 7 -2.18 18.88 -0.65
N LEU A 8 -1.69 18.93 0.59
CA LEU A 8 -2.19 18.09 1.69
C LEU A 8 -3.69 18.30 1.98
N LEU A 9 -4.23 19.51 1.78
CA LEU A 9 -5.64 19.82 2.03
C LEU A 9 -6.59 19.22 0.97
N GLN A 10 -6.05 18.74 -0.15
CA GLN A 10 -6.83 18.10 -1.22
C GLN A 10 -6.82 16.58 -1.12
N MET A 11 -6.08 16.03 -0.15
CA MET A 11 -5.96 14.59 0.10
C MET A 11 -6.87 14.22 1.26
N ASP A 12 -7.51 13.05 1.17
CA ASP A 12 -8.47 12.57 2.16
C ASP A 12 -7.88 11.38 2.92
N SER A 13 -8.24 11.25 4.20
CA SER A 13 -7.89 10.07 5.00
C SER A 13 -8.30 8.79 4.27
N GLY A 14 -7.40 7.81 4.22
CA GLY A 14 -7.61 6.57 3.47
C GLY A 14 -7.13 6.62 2.02
N ASP A 15 -6.79 7.78 1.45
CA ASP A 15 -6.20 7.85 0.11
C ASP A 15 -4.96 6.93 0.00
N ILE A 16 -4.91 6.11 -1.05
CA ILE A 16 -3.74 5.25 -1.31
C ILE A 16 -2.68 6.07 -2.03
N LEU A 17 -1.50 6.11 -1.44
CA LEU A 17 -0.33 6.82 -1.96
C LEU A 17 0.62 5.82 -2.63
N ILE A 18 0.89 6.01 -3.92
CA ILE A 18 1.78 5.17 -4.72
C ILE A 18 3.02 5.97 -5.15
N GLN A 19 4.16 5.70 -4.51
CA GLN A 19 5.42 6.40 -4.80
C GLN A 19 5.98 6.02 -6.18
N GLN A 20 6.32 7.04 -6.96
CA GLN A 20 7.02 6.92 -8.24
C GLN A 20 8.52 7.19 -8.04
N GLU A 21 9.40 6.49 -8.76
CA GLU A 21 10.78 6.93 -8.90
C GLU A 21 10.82 8.21 -9.74
N MET A 22 11.60 9.16 -9.26
CA MET A 22 12.12 10.20 -10.14
C MET A 22 13.47 9.75 -10.67
N GLY A 23 13.67 9.88 -11.98
CA GLY A 23 14.91 9.47 -12.64
C GLY A 23 16.13 10.11 -11.95
N GLY A 24 16.95 9.27 -11.33
CA GLY A 24 18.08 9.68 -10.50
C GLY A 24 18.22 8.69 -9.35
N PHE A 25 19.32 7.95 -9.35
CA PHE A 25 19.68 6.96 -8.32
C PHE A 25 20.06 7.67 -6.99
N THR A 26 19.23 8.58 -6.49
CA THR A 26 19.51 9.33 -5.27
C THR A 26 19.07 8.55 -4.04
N HIS A 27 20.08 8.19 -3.25
CA HIS A 27 20.04 7.42 -2.01
C HIS A 27 19.04 7.99 -0.99
N GLY A 28 17.95 7.25 -0.74
CA GLY A 28 16.95 7.67 0.25
C GLY A 28 15.88 6.66 0.63
N MET A 29 16.05 5.36 0.33
CA MET A 29 15.33 4.25 0.98
C MET A 29 16.07 2.96 0.65
N ILE A 30 17.06 2.60 1.48
CA ILE A 30 17.80 1.35 1.29
C ILE A 30 16.86 0.16 1.51
N ALA A 31 16.54 -0.47 0.38
CA ALA A 31 16.18 -1.85 0.17
C ALA A 31 14.74 -2.28 0.49
N THR A 32 13.85 -2.05 -0.47
CA THR A 32 12.79 -3.02 -0.87
C THR A 32 13.39 -4.27 -1.55
N GLY A 33 14.72 -4.30 -1.76
CA GLY A 33 15.47 -5.28 -2.54
C GLY A 33 15.74 -4.69 -3.92
N GLN A 34 16.99 -4.27 -4.19
CA GLN A 34 17.40 -3.42 -5.31
C GLN A 34 17.05 -3.89 -6.75
N PHE A 35 16.32 -4.99 -6.98
CA PHE A 35 16.41 -5.66 -8.27
C PHE A 35 15.23 -6.50 -8.76
N VAL A 36 14.06 -6.49 -8.11
CA VAL A 36 12.96 -7.34 -8.59
C VAL A 36 12.11 -6.61 -9.64
N VAL A 37 12.57 -6.72 -10.90
CA VAL A 37 11.86 -6.49 -12.17
C VAL A 37 11.93 -5.09 -12.80
N SER A 38 13.15 -4.62 -13.11
CA SER A 38 13.36 -3.63 -14.17
C SER A 38 13.14 -4.18 -15.60
N HIS A 39 12.50 -5.36 -15.79
CA HIS A 39 12.56 -6.08 -17.08
C HIS A 39 11.25 -6.71 -17.61
N ARG A 40 10.03 -6.32 -17.16
CA ARG A 40 8.80 -6.93 -17.72
C ARG A 40 7.66 -6.04 -18.21
N SER A 41 7.85 -4.74 -18.38
CA SER A 41 6.98 -4.02 -19.33
C SER A 41 7.59 -2.69 -19.75
N ASN A 42 7.81 -2.54 -21.07
CA ASN A 42 7.98 -1.27 -21.74
C ASN A 42 6.75 -0.39 -21.49
N ALA A 43 6.76 0.39 -20.41
CA ALA A 43 5.92 1.58 -20.20
C ALA A 43 6.42 2.31 -18.95
N GLY A 44 6.92 3.53 -19.13
CA GLY A 44 7.61 4.33 -18.13
C GLY A 44 6.77 4.67 -16.90
N SER A 45 7.15 4.11 -15.75
CA SER A 45 7.23 4.73 -14.42
C SER A 45 7.58 3.63 -13.42
N ASN A 46 8.76 3.67 -12.79
CA ASN A 46 9.10 2.71 -11.73
C ASN A 46 8.30 3.08 -10.47
N VAL A 47 7.54 2.13 -9.95
CA VAL A 47 6.73 2.28 -8.72
C VAL A 47 7.45 1.54 -7.61
N THR A 48 7.75 2.22 -6.50
CA THR A 48 8.65 1.69 -5.47
C THR A 48 7.99 1.43 -4.12
N HIS A 49 6.91 2.14 -3.81
CA HIS A 49 6.33 2.12 -2.47
C HIS A 49 4.82 2.41 -2.48
N ALA A 50 4.16 2.02 -1.40
CA ALA A 50 2.74 2.27 -1.18
C ALA A 50 2.45 2.55 0.32
N GLY A 51 1.42 3.33 0.59
CA GLY A 51 0.91 3.55 1.94
C GLY A 51 -0.47 4.20 1.92
N ILE A 52 -1.02 4.46 3.08
CA ILE A 52 -2.34 5.07 3.26
C ILE A 52 -2.17 6.44 3.91
N TYR A 53 -2.79 7.47 3.34
CA TYR A 53 -2.75 8.83 3.89
C TYR A 53 -3.58 8.93 5.17
N ASP A 54 -3.05 9.59 6.20
CA ASP A 54 -3.71 9.73 7.51
C ASP A 54 -4.73 10.88 7.60
N GLY A 55 -4.84 11.69 6.54
CA GLY A 55 -5.70 12.87 6.50
C GLY A 55 -5.09 14.15 7.07
N VAL A 56 -3.91 14.09 7.71
CA VAL A 56 -3.28 15.23 8.42
C VAL A 56 -1.81 15.46 8.08
N GLY A 57 -1.22 14.67 7.17
CA GLY A 57 0.14 14.89 6.67
C GLY A 57 1.10 13.73 6.92
N GLY A 58 0.63 12.64 7.52
CA GLY A 58 1.33 11.38 7.67
C GLY A 58 0.95 10.34 6.61
N ILE A 59 1.69 9.24 6.63
CA ILE A 59 1.48 8.07 5.79
C ILE A 59 1.70 6.84 6.67
N LEU A 60 0.66 6.00 6.76
CA LEU A 60 0.74 4.69 7.38
C LEU A 60 1.26 3.72 6.34
N GLU A 61 2.34 3.02 6.67
CA GLU A 61 3.07 2.19 5.70
C GLU A 61 3.84 1.05 6.38
N ALA A 62 4.22 0.06 5.57
CA ALA A 62 5.25 -0.90 5.94
C ALA A 62 6.56 -0.56 5.20
N SER A 63 7.61 -0.19 5.93
CA SER A 63 8.87 0.27 5.33
C SER A 63 10.14 -0.18 6.06
N GLY A 64 11.14 -0.61 5.29
CA GLY A 64 12.54 -0.71 5.71
C GLY A 64 12.78 -1.44 7.02
N LYS A 65 13.57 -0.85 7.92
CA LYS A 65 13.81 -1.40 9.27
C LYS A 65 12.68 -1.08 10.26
N GLY A 66 11.83 -0.10 9.96
CA GLY A 66 10.72 0.30 10.82
C GLY A 66 9.60 -0.75 10.86
N GLY A 67 9.39 -1.47 9.75
CA GLY A 67 8.22 -2.34 9.63
C GLY A 67 6.97 -1.49 9.44
N LEU A 68 5.86 -1.88 10.07
CA LEU A 68 4.66 -1.03 10.17
C LEU A 68 4.97 0.23 10.98
N GLN A 69 4.67 1.39 10.40
CA GLN A 69 4.95 2.69 11.00
C GLN A 69 4.01 3.77 10.46
N ASP A 70 3.88 4.82 11.26
CA ASP A 70 3.35 6.12 10.83
C ASP A 70 4.52 7.08 10.62
N ALA A 71 4.62 7.65 9.42
CA ALA A 71 5.69 8.56 9.04
C ALA A 71 5.13 9.86 8.49
N LYS A 72 5.79 10.99 8.76
CA LYS A 72 5.41 12.28 8.16
C LYS A 72 5.78 12.32 6.68
N LEU A 73 4.83 12.68 5.81
CA LEU A 73 5.09 12.83 4.37
C LEU A 73 6.19 13.86 4.09
N VAL A 74 6.21 14.95 4.84
CA VAL A 74 7.23 16.02 4.71
C VAL A 74 8.64 15.58 5.07
N THR A 75 8.82 14.44 5.75
CA THR A 75 10.15 13.89 6.08
C THR A 75 10.65 12.87 5.06
N LYS A 76 9.84 12.54 4.05
CA LYS A 76 10.25 11.66 2.96
C LYS A 76 11.30 12.34 2.09
N ALA A 77 11.99 11.56 1.28
CA ALA A 77 13.05 12.08 0.41
C ALA A 77 12.51 13.25 -0.44
N LYS A 78 13.26 14.36 -0.45
CA LYS A 78 12.90 15.56 -1.20
C LYS A 78 12.58 15.20 -2.65
N ASP A 79 11.56 15.86 -3.19
CA ASP A 79 11.03 15.64 -4.53
C ASP A 79 10.41 14.24 -4.76
N SER A 80 10.16 13.45 -3.70
CA SER A 80 9.38 12.22 -3.85
C SER A 80 8.00 12.54 -4.43
N LYS A 81 7.61 11.78 -5.45
CA LYS A 81 6.32 11.93 -6.13
C LYS A 81 5.41 10.76 -5.78
N TYR A 82 4.19 11.07 -5.36
CA TYR A 82 3.14 10.08 -5.08
C TYR A 82 1.98 10.27 -6.04
N GLN A 83 1.52 9.18 -6.65
CA GLN A 83 0.19 9.12 -7.25
C GLN A 83 -0.83 8.82 -6.16
N VAL A 84 -1.90 9.61 -6.12
CA VAL A 84 -2.93 9.49 -5.09
C VAL A 84 -4.17 8.85 -5.71
N PHE A 85 -4.67 7.81 -5.05
CA PHE A 85 -5.89 7.10 -5.45
C PHE A 85 -6.93 7.13 -4.33
N ARG A 86 -8.16 7.49 -4.69
CA ARG A 86 -9.29 7.61 -3.77
C ARG A 86 -10.35 6.57 -4.05
N LEU A 87 -10.96 6.04 -2.99
CA LEU A 87 -12.10 5.14 -3.09
C LEU A 87 -13.36 5.96 -3.37
N LYS A 88 -14.03 5.71 -4.50
CA LYS A 88 -15.24 6.43 -4.92
C LYS A 88 -16.44 6.03 -4.07
N ASN A 89 -17.28 7.01 -3.75
CA ASN A 89 -18.62 6.82 -3.18
C ASN A 89 -18.67 5.91 -1.94
N ASN A 90 -17.56 5.77 -1.21
CA ASN A 90 -17.50 4.91 -0.02
C ASN A 90 -16.43 5.37 0.98
N SER A 91 -16.58 6.60 1.47
CA SER A 91 -15.70 7.16 2.51
C SER A 91 -15.68 6.30 3.78
N LEU A 92 -16.80 5.66 4.12
CA LEU A 92 -16.88 4.73 5.25
C LEU A 92 -15.84 3.60 5.15
N LEU A 93 -15.69 2.97 3.99
CA LEU A 93 -14.70 1.90 3.83
C LEU A 93 -13.25 2.43 3.86
N ALA A 94 -13.01 3.66 3.39
CA ALA A 94 -11.71 4.31 3.50
C ALA A 94 -11.34 4.60 4.97
N ASP A 95 -12.30 5.12 5.75
CA ASP A 95 -12.14 5.36 7.19
C ASP A 95 -11.88 4.05 7.96
N LYS A 96 -12.54 2.95 7.54
CA LYS A 96 -12.35 1.63 8.16
C LYS A 96 -11.01 1.01 7.80
N ALA A 97 -10.52 1.21 6.58
CA ALA A 97 -9.17 0.80 6.22
C ALA A 97 -8.13 1.56 7.05
N MET A 98 -8.39 2.84 7.33
CA MET A 98 -7.56 3.65 8.24
C MET A 98 -7.60 3.18 9.70
N ASP A 99 -8.78 2.86 10.23
CA ASP A 99 -8.93 2.26 11.57
C ASP A 99 -8.15 0.94 11.68
N TRP A 100 -8.25 0.08 10.67
CA TRP A 100 -7.44 -1.16 10.62
C TRP A 100 -5.95 -0.87 10.54
N ALA A 101 -5.51 0.07 9.70
CA ALA A 101 -4.12 0.47 9.62
C ALA A 101 -3.59 0.90 11.00
N GLN A 102 -4.34 1.75 11.72
CA GLN A 102 -3.99 2.20 13.07
C GLN A 102 -3.95 1.05 14.08
N LYS A 103 -4.94 0.13 14.05
CA LYS A 103 -4.96 -1.07 14.91
C LYS A 103 -3.76 -1.98 14.70
N LEU A 104 -3.35 -2.22 13.45
CA LEU A 104 -2.18 -3.03 13.14
C LEU A 104 -0.88 -2.34 13.60
N LEU A 105 -0.79 -1.01 13.46
CA LEU A 105 0.33 -0.23 13.99
C LEU A 105 0.38 -0.27 15.53
N ALA A 106 -0.75 -0.13 16.20
CA ALA A 106 -0.84 -0.25 17.65
C ALA A 106 -0.39 -1.65 18.11
N HIS A 107 -0.88 -2.70 17.46
CA HIS A 107 -0.47 -4.07 17.77
C HIS A 107 1.03 -4.33 17.53
N ARG A 108 1.63 -3.71 16.49
CA ARG A 108 3.09 -3.74 16.28
C ARG A 108 3.86 -3.18 17.48
N SER A 109 3.34 -2.15 18.14
CA SER A 109 4.01 -1.57 19.32
C SER A 109 4.00 -2.52 20.53
N GLU A 110 3.09 -3.50 20.54
CA GLU A 110 2.90 -4.48 21.62
C GLU A 110 3.56 -5.83 21.31
N SER A 111 3.79 -6.16 20.04
CA SER A 111 4.37 -7.44 19.59
C SER A 111 5.65 -7.27 18.77
N SER A 112 6.74 -7.85 19.27
CA SER A 112 8.03 -7.87 18.56
C SER A 112 8.03 -8.78 17.31
N LYS A 113 7.13 -9.76 17.26
CA LYS A 113 7.02 -10.77 16.19
C LYS A 113 6.08 -10.38 15.06
N PHE A 114 5.11 -9.51 15.34
CA PHE A 114 4.17 -8.97 14.36
C PHE A 114 4.70 -7.69 13.72
N GLY A 115 4.43 -7.44 12.43
CA GLY A 115 4.58 -6.10 11.83
C GLY A 115 6.01 -5.70 11.46
N GLY A 116 6.97 -6.63 11.53
CA GLY A 116 8.31 -6.43 10.96
C GLY A 116 8.28 -6.37 9.43
N TYR A 117 9.35 -5.89 8.79
CA TYR A 117 9.41 -5.81 7.33
C TYR A 117 9.90 -7.11 6.68
N GLY A 118 9.13 -7.65 5.73
CA GLY A 118 9.38 -8.96 5.13
C GLY A 118 10.19 -8.90 3.83
N LYS A 119 11.50 -9.20 3.86
CA LYS A 119 12.37 -9.18 2.66
C LYS A 119 12.57 -10.53 1.95
N GLY A 120 12.50 -11.66 2.67
CA GLY A 120 13.15 -12.91 2.23
C GLY A 120 12.31 -13.92 1.43
N LYS A 121 11.09 -14.24 1.86
CA LYS A 121 10.27 -15.33 1.25
C LYS A 121 9.16 -14.83 0.31
N ALA A 122 8.77 -13.57 0.42
CA ALA A 122 7.70 -12.96 -0.38
C ALA A 122 8.13 -12.63 -1.81
N LEU A 123 9.41 -12.29 -2.03
CA LEU A 123 9.92 -11.90 -3.35
C LEU A 123 9.76 -13.01 -4.39
N LYS A 124 9.93 -14.30 -4.02
CA LYS A 124 9.75 -15.42 -4.96
C LYS A 124 8.28 -15.61 -5.38
N GLY A 125 7.32 -15.26 -4.51
CA GLY A 125 5.88 -15.33 -4.77
C GLY A 125 5.34 -14.14 -5.59
N MET A 126 5.98 -12.97 -5.51
CA MET A 126 5.64 -11.76 -6.28
C MET A 126 5.87 -11.91 -7.80
N PHE A 127 6.61 -12.92 -8.24
CA PHE A 127 6.77 -13.28 -9.66
C PHE A 127 5.66 -14.18 -10.21
N THR A 128 4.73 -14.62 -9.36
CA THR A 128 3.59 -15.46 -9.77
C THR A 128 2.34 -14.61 -9.95
N ILE A 129 1.40 -15.09 -10.75
CA ILE A 129 0.13 -14.41 -11.04
C ILE A 129 -0.52 -13.95 -9.73
N SER A 130 -0.75 -12.64 -9.60
CA SER A 130 -1.36 -12.01 -8.42
C SER A 130 -2.89 -12.05 -8.44
N ALA A 131 -3.50 -12.74 -9.41
CA ALA A 131 -4.94 -12.86 -9.53
C ALA A 131 -5.54 -13.60 -8.32
N ARG A 132 -6.73 -13.15 -7.89
CA ARG A 132 -7.43 -13.73 -6.75
C ARG A 132 -7.98 -15.13 -7.08
N GLY A 133 -7.23 -16.15 -6.72
CA GLY A 133 -7.67 -17.56 -6.75
C GLY A 133 -8.35 -18.02 -5.46
N SER A 134 -8.79 -19.28 -5.42
CA SER A 134 -9.34 -19.91 -4.21
C SER A 134 -8.37 -19.87 -3.01
N GLY A 135 -7.06 -20.00 -3.27
CA GLY A 135 -6.03 -19.87 -2.25
C GLY A 135 -5.83 -18.46 -1.72
N ALA A 136 -6.22 -17.43 -2.48
CA ALA A 136 -6.23 -16.03 -2.00
C ALA A 136 -7.44 -15.79 -1.10
N LYS A 137 -8.63 -16.29 -1.49
CA LYS A 137 -9.84 -16.23 -0.65
C LYS A 137 -9.63 -16.88 0.72
N LYS A 138 -9.07 -18.10 0.76
CA LYS A 138 -8.71 -18.77 2.02
C LYS A 138 -7.69 -18.01 2.88
N ALA A 139 -6.81 -17.24 2.24
CA ALA A 139 -5.85 -16.43 2.98
C ALA A 139 -6.52 -15.20 3.60
N VAL A 140 -7.48 -14.60 2.89
CA VAL A 140 -8.31 -13.52 3.40
C VAL A 140 -9.20 -14.02 4.55
N GLU A 141 -9.83 -15.19 4.42
CA GLU A 141 -10.59 -15.82 5.52
C GLU A 141 -9.74 -15.99 6.79
N LYS A 142 -8.48 -16.45 6.65
CA LYS A 142 -7.55 -16.55 7.78
C LYS A 142 -7.13 -15.20 8.35
N LEU A 143 -6.96 -14.19 7.49
CA LEU A 143 -6.65 -12.83 7.91
C LEU A 143 -7.81 -12.21 8.70
N ILE A 144 -9.05 -12.52 8.31
CA ILE A 144 -10.26 -12.06 9.01
C ILE A 144 -10.39 -12.77 10.36
N ASP A 145 -10.15 -14.08 10.40
CA ASP A 145 -10.23 -14.89 11.63
C ASP A 145 -9.18 -14.48 12.66
N ASP A 146 -7.95 -14.19 12.22
CA ASP A 146 -6.87 -13.70 13.07
C ASP A 146 -6.06 -12.57 12.38
N PRO A 147 -6.51 -11.31 12.49
CA PRO A 147 -5.82 -10.17 11.88
C PRO A 147 -4.47 -9.88 12.53
N TYR A 148 -4.21 -10.43 13.71
CA TYR A 148 -3.02 -10.18 14.52
C TYR A 148 -2.01 -11.33 14.48
N THR A 149 -2.22 -12.36 13.65
CA THR A 149 -1.24 -13.44 13.48
C THR A 149 0.14 -12.86 13.14
N ASP A 150 1.17 -13.33 13.86
CA ASP A 150 2.57 -12.99 13.64
C ASP A 150 2.96 -13.10 12.17
N ARG A 151 3.26 -11.95 11.56
CA ARG A 151 3.72 -11.88 10.16
C ARG A 151 4.52 -10.62 9.90
N ALA A 152 5.25 -10.67 8.79
CA ALA A 152 5.95 -9.52 8.24
C ALA A 152 5.15 -8.86 7.13
N PHE A 153 5.33 -7.55 6.95
CA PHE A 153 4.65 -6.74 5.96
C PHE A 153 5.65 -6.16 4.95
N TYR A 154 5.15 -5.88 3.77
CA TYR A 154 5.69 -4.98 2.78
C TYR A 154 4.64 -3.93 2.44
N CYS A 155 5.04 -2.89 1.72
CA CYS A 155 4.20 -1.70 1.59
C CYS A 155 2.84 -1.97 0.94
N SER A 156 2.81 -2.75 -0.14
CA SER A 156 1.57 -3.03 -0.87
C SER A 156 0.66 -4.08 -0.22
N ASN A 157 1.17 -5.13 0.45
CA ASN A 157 0.24 -6.03 1.17
C ASN A 157 -0.38 -5.33 2.36
N PHE A 158 0.35 -4.50 3.07
CA PHE A 158 -0.21 -3.73 4.17
C PHE A 158 -1.43 -2.93 3.72
N VAL A 159 -1.32 -2.19 2.61
CA VAL A 159 -2.44 -1.45 2.01
C VAL A 159 -3.60 -2.38 1.66
N VAL A 160 -3.34 -3.49 0.95
CA VAL A 160 -4.41 -4.41 0.55
C VAL A 160 -5.08 -5.07 1.75
N GLU A 161 -4.32 -5.53 2.74
CA GLU A 161 -4.86 -6.16 3.96
C GLU A 161 -5.79 -5.21 4.73
N CYS A 162 -5.42 -3.93 4.87
CA CYS A 162 -6.29 -2.95 5.52
C CYS A 162 -7.63 -2.81 4.80
N TYR A 163 -7.61 -2.80 3.46
CA TYR A 163 -8.82 -2.70 2.65
C TYR A 163 -9.63 -4.01 2.58
N GLU A 164 -9.00 -5.19 2.68
CA GLU A 164 -9.72 -6.47 2.83
C GLU A 164 -10.47 -6.51 4.17
N LEU A 165 -9.79 -6.17 5.27
CA LEU A 165 -10.37 -6.15 6.60
C LEU A 165 -11.48 -5.10 6.74
N ALA A 166 -11.36 -3.96 6.04
CA ALA A 166 -12.41 -2.94 5.97
C ALA A 166 -13.64 -3.40 5.17
N ALA A 167 -13.41 -4.07 4.04
CA ALA A 167 -14.50 -4.59 3.21
C ALA A 167 -15.29 -5.69 3.95
N ASP A 168 -14.58 -6.63 4.57
CA ASP A 168 -15.19 -7.74 5.30
C ASP A 168 -16.04 -7.27 6.49
N SER A 169 -15.53 -6.33 7.28
CA SER A 169 -16.25 -5.81 8.47
C SER A 169 -17.58 -5.11 8.15
N HIS A 170 -17.86 -4.86 6.87
CA HIS A 170 -19.08 -4.24 6.38
C HIS A 170 -19.82 -5.08 5.32
N GLY A 171 -19.44 -6.35 5.12
CA GLY A 171 -20.11 -7.26 4.19
C GLY A 171 -19.90 -6.93 2.71
N TYR A 172 -18.81 -6.22 2.39
CA TYR A 172 -18.43 -5.94 1.00
C TYR A 172 -17.50 -7.02 0.45
N GLY A 173 -17.60 -7.23 -0.86
CA GLY A 173 -16.57 -7.95 -1.60
C GLY A 173 -15.25 -7.17 -1.64
N PRO A 174 -14.18 -7.79 -2.15
CA PRO A 174 -12.87 -7.16 -2.17
C PRO A 174 -12.84 -5.88 -3.00
N LEU A 175 -12.28 -4.82 -2.42
CA LEU A 175 -12.11 -3.52 -3.08
C LEU A 175 -10.88 -3.49 -4.01
N ILE A 176 -9.91 -4.39 -3.78
CA ILE A 176 -8.70 -4.56 -4.58
C ILE A 176 -8.58 -6.04 -4.92
N ASP A 177 -8.86 -6.41 -6.17
CA ASP A 177 -8.99 -7.82 -6.56
C ASP A 177 -7.64 -8.51 -6.84
N VAL A 178 -6.83 -8.65 -5.79
CA VAL A 178 -5.50 -9.29 -5.83
C VAL A 178 -5.28 -10.24 -4.66
N ASP A 179 -4.35 -11.18 -4.82
CA ASP A 179 -3.77 -11.91 -3.69
C ASP A 179 -2.84 -10.97 -2.92
N TYR A 180 -3.29 -10.49 -1.75
CA TYR A 180 -2.53 -9.57 -0.90
C TYR A 180 -1.13 -10.10 -0.54
N ARG A 181 -0.90 -11.43 -0.57
CA ARG A 181 0.40 -12.01 -0.23
C ARG A 181 1.43 -11.88 -1.35
N LYS A 182 1.00 -11.54 -2.56
CA LYS A 182 1.83 -11.48 -3.78
C LYS A 182 1.76 -10.15 -4.52
N VAL A 183 1.08 -9.16 -3.96
CA VAL A 183 0.91 -7.85 -4.59
C VAL A 183 2.22 -7.09 -4.57
N THR A 184 2.56 -6.40 -5.66
CA THR A 184 3.65 -5.42 -5.70
C THR A 184 3.05 -4.02 -5.81
N PRO A 185 3.79 -2.93 -5.48
CA PRO A 185 3.28 -1.57 -5.69
C PRO A 185 2.81 -1.31 -7.13
N LYS A 186 3.49 -1.89 -8.13
CA LYS A 186 3.11 -1.77 -9.54
C LYS A 186 1.81 -2.54 -9.85
N VAL A 187 1.63 -3.74 -9.29
CA VAL A 187 0.38 -4.51 -9.44
C VAL A 187 -0.78 -3.83 -8.74
N LEU A 188 -0.55 -3.27 -7.54
CA LEU A 188 -1.52 -2.47 -6.81
C LEU A 188 -1.95 -1.26 -7.65
N GLN A 189 -1.00 -0.46 -8.13
CA GLN A 189 -1.28 0.67 -9.01
C GLN A 189 -2.09 0.27 -10.26
N ALA A 190 -1.71 -0.84 -10.91
CA ALA A 190 -2.44 -1.33 -12.08
C ALA A 190 -3.89 -1.68 -11.74
N ASN A 191 -4.14 -2.36 -10.61
CA ASN A 191 -5.48 -2.68 -10.12
C ASN A 191 -6.30 -1.44 -9.80
N LEU A 192 -5.71 -0.46 -9.11
CA LEU A 192 -6.37 0.81 -8.79
C LEU A 192 -6.76 1.57 -10.07
N ARG A 193 -5.93 1.53 -11.11
CA ARG A 193 -6.22 2.16 -12.40
C ARG A 193 -7.31 1.44 -13.21
N SER A 194 -7.38 0.11 -13.12
CA SER A 194 -8.38 -0.67 -13.85
C SER A 194 -9.71 -0.80 -13.12
N SER A 195 -9.76 -0.50 -11.83
CA SER A 195 -10.96 -0.63 -11.01
C SER A 195 -11.90 0.57 -11.19
N SER A 196 -13.19 0.29 -11.32
CA SER A 196 -14.23 1.33 -11.35
C SER A 196 -14.43 2.01 -9.99
N SER A 197 -14.12 1.30 -8.89
CA SER A 197 -14.28 1.77 -7.51
C SER A 197 -13.25 2.79 -7.09
N TRP A 198 -12.12 2.88 -7.81
CA TRP A 198 -11.04 3.79 -7.49
C TRP A 198 -10.95 4.90 -8.52
N GLU A 199 -10.55 6.08 -8.08
CA GLU A 199 -10.15 7.18 -8.96
C GLU A 199 -8.72 7.61 -8.67
N TYR A 200 -8.04 8.01 -9.73
CA TYR A 200 -6.80 8.75 -9.62
C TYR A 200 -7.12 10.23 -9.43
N VAL A 201 -6.79 10.79 -8.27
CA VAL A 201 -7.12 12.18 -7.92
C VAL A 201 -5.99 13.18 -8.23
N GLY A 202 -4.74 12.71 -8.38
CA GLY A 202 -3.64 13.59 -8.75
C GLY A 202 -2.27 13.11 -8.28
N ASN A 203 -1.30 14.03 -8.30
CA ASN A 203 0.06 13.80 -7.82
C ASN A 203 0.39 14.68 -6.62
N TYR A 204 0.86 14.09 -5.53
CA TYR A 204 1.48 14.81 -4.43
C TYR A 204 3.00 14.81 -4.59
N TYR A 205 3.64 15.94 -4.26
CA TYR A 205 5.08 16.12 -4.30
C TYR A 205 5.56 16.56 -2.93
N VAL A 206 6.55 15.85 -2.39
CA VAL A 206 7.22 16.26 -1.16
C VAL A 206 8.05 17.51 -1.45
N ALA A 207 7.76 18.59 -0.73
CA ALA A 207 8.43 19.89 -0.86
C ALA A 207 9.85 19.88 -0.29
#